data_AF-A0A3D3V8D1-F1
#
_entry.id   AF-A0A3D3V8D1-F1
#
_cell.length_a   1.000
_cell.length_b   1.000
_cell.length_c   1.000
_cell.angle_alpha   90.00
_cell.angle_beta   90.00
_cell.angle_gamma   90.00
#
_symmetry.space_group_name_H-M   'P 1'
#
loop_
_entity.id
_entity.type
_entity.pdbx_description
1 polymer ?
#
loop_
_entity_poly.entity_id
_entity_poly.type
_entity_poly.pdbx_seq_one_letter_code
_entity_poly.pdbx_strand_id
1 'polypeptide(L)'
;MHSDQDFMEVALRLARRGLGTVSPNPSVGCVIVSGGAVPRVLGRGHTQPGGRPHAEVVALGQARALFGDQAVEGATAYVTLEPCSH
;
A
#
# COMPACT_ATOMS: atom_id res chain seq x y z
N MET A 1 19.76 -5.15 5.07
CA MET A 1 19.19 -4.92 3.72
C MET A 1 17.75 -5.39 3.79
N HIS A 2 16.79 -4.56 3.40
CA HIS A 2 15.39 -5.00 3.28
C HIS A 2 15.19 -5.66 1.92
N SER A 3 14.52 -6.80 1.90
CA SER A 3 14.14 -7.51 0.68
C SER A 3 12.72 -7.14 0.26
N ASP A 4 12.35 -7.46 -0.99
CA ASP A 4 10.96 -7.34 -1.45
C ASP A 4 9.98 -8.13 -0.57
N GLN A 5 10.42 -9.27 -0.04
CA GLN A 5 9.62 -10.10 0.86
C GLN A 5 9.29 -9.38 2.16
N ASP A 6 10.20 -8.58 2.71
CA ASP A 6 9.97 -7.82 3.94
C ASP A 6 8.83 -6.79 3.76
N PHE A 7 8.80 -6.10 2.62
CA PHE A 7 7.77 -5.12 2.33
C PHE A 7 6.42 -5.78 2.00
N MET A 8 6.45 -6.90 1.28
CA MET A 8 5.24 -7.68 1.03
C MET A 8 4.65 -8.27 2.33
N GLU A 9 5.47 -8.71 3.28
CA GLU A 9 5.00 -9.12 4.61
C GLU A 9 4.29 -7.98 5.35
N VAL A 10 4.82 -6.76 5.26
CA VAL A 10 4.15 -5.58 5.84
C VAL A 10 2.81 -5.34 5.15
N ALA A 11 2.74 -5.44 3.82
CA ALA A 11 1.49 -5.31 3.07
C ALA A 11 0.46 -6.39 3.48
N LEU A 12 0.88 -7.64 3.65
CA LEU A 12 0.02 -8.72 4.15
C LEU A 12 -0.49 -8.45 5.57
N ARG A 13 0.34 -7.91 6.46
CA ARG A 13 -0.10 -7.52 7.82
C ARG A 13 -1.12 -6.38 7.79
N LEU A 14 -0.99 -5.44 6.85
CA LEU A 14 -1.99 -4.39 6.62
C LEU A 14 -3.31 -4.97 6.09
N ALA A 15 -3.23 -5.89 5.11
CA ALA A 15 -4.39 -6.55 4.52
C ALA A 15 -5.24 -7.27 5.58
N ARG A 16 -4.63 -7.88 6.61
CA ARG A 16 -5.37 -8.54 7.70
C ARG A 16 -6.32 -7.62 8.47
N ARG A 17 -6.11 -6.30 8.44
CA ARG A 17 -6.95 -5.32 9.15
C ARG A 17 -8.34 -5.13 8.53
N GLY A 18 -8.52 -5.48 7.25
CA GLY A 18 -9.81 -5.38 6.57
C GLY A 18 -10.65 -6.67 6.60
N LEU A 19 -10.17 -7.75 7.23
CA LEU A 19 -10.90 -9.01 7.26
C LEU A 19 -12.25 -8.83 7.95
N GLY A 20 -13.31 -9.27 7.26
CA GLY A 20 -14.69 -9.18 7.74
C GLY A 20 -15.38 -7.83 7.58
N THR A 21 -14.69 -6.78 7.11
CA THR A 21 -15.24 -5.41 7.05
C THR A 21 -15.27 -4.79 5.65
N VAL A 22 -14.60 -5.41 4.67
CA VAL A 22 -14.37 -4.81 3.34
C VAL A 22 -15.25 -5.38 2.22
N SER A 23 -16.17 -6.29 2.53
CA SER A 23 -17.14 -6.84 1.57
C SER A 23 -17.89 -5.71 0.84
N PRO A 24 -18.10 -5.79 -0.48
CA PRO A 24 -17.89 -6.95 -1.36
C PRO A 24 -16.45 -7.11 -1.91
N ASN A 25 -15.54 -6.20 -1.57
CA ASN A 25 -14.19 -6.18 -2.12
C ASN A 25 -13.22 -7.04 -1.29
N PRO A 26 -12.08 -7.47 -1.88
CA PRO A 26 -11.07 -8.21 -1.15
C PRO A 26 -10.34 -7.31 -0.14
N SER A 27 -9.86 -7.95 0.93
CA SER A 27 -8.99 -7.29 1.90
C SER A 27 -7.57 -7.22 1.33
N VAL A 28 -7.15 -6.03 0.91
CA VAL A 28 -5.86 -5.78 0.26
C VAL A 28 -5.03 -4.88 1.17
N GLY A 29 -3.71 -5.08 1.18
CA GLY A 29 -2.74 -4.18 1.79
C GLY A 29 -1.77 -3.65 0.75
N CYS A 30 -1.29 -2.42 0.96
CA CYS A 30 -0.35 -1.75 0.07
C CYS A 30 0.69 -0.94 0.86
N VAL A 31 1.94 -0.97 0.41
CA VAL A 31 3.04 -0.15 0.93
C VAL A 31 3.74 0.53 -0.25
N ILE A 32 3.99 1.84 -0.13
CA ILE A 32 4.80 2.62 -1.08
C ILE A 32 6.20 2.80 -0.49
N VAL A 33 7.23 2.40 -1.24
CA VAL A 33 8.64 2.44 -0.83
C VAL A 33 9.44 3.29 -1.82
N SER A 34 10.25 4.23 -1.31
CA SER A 34 11.10 5.10 -2.14
C SER A 34 12.10 4.31 -3.00
N GLY A 35 12.40 4.79 -4.22
CA GLY A 35 13.39 4.18 -5.12
C GLY A 35 14.87 4.50 -4.82
N GLY A 36 15.19 5.08 -3.66
CA GLY A 36 16.56 5.43 -3.28
C GLY A 36 17.39 4.21 -2.81
N ALA A 37 18.72 4.37 -2.77
CA ALA A 37 19.67 3.32 -2.34
C ALA A 37 19.38 2.77 -0.93
N VAL A 38 18.75 3.57 -0.07
CA VAL A 38 18.21 3.14 1.22
C VAL A 38 16.68 3.22 1.14
N PRO A 39 15.97 2.08 1.14
CA PRO A 39 14.53 2.09 0.98
C PRO A 39 13.84 2.67 2.22
N ARG A 40 12.91 3.60 2.00
CA ARG A 40 12.06 4.21 3.02
C ARG A 40 10.60 3.97 2.67
N VAL A 41 9.81 3.52 3.64
CA VAL A 41 8.35 3.46 3.49
C VAL A 41 7.79 4.88 3.51
N LEU A 42 7.15 5.27 2.40
CA LEU A 42 6.52 6.56 2.20
C LEU A 42 5.03 6.53 2.58
N GLY A 43 4.36 5.39 2.39
CA GLY A 43 2.94 5.26 2.70
C GLY A 43 2.51 3.82 2.93
N ARG A 44 1.42 3.66 3.67
CA ARG A 44 0.81 2.37 4.02
C ARG A 44 -0.71 2.48 3.89
N GLY A 45 -1.33 1.45 3.37
CA GLY A 45 -2.77 1.40 3.19
C GLY A 45 -3.32 -0.02 3.26
N HIS A 46 -4.61 -0.12 3.58
CA HIS A 46 -5.41 -1.32 3.37
C HIS A 46 -6.79 -0.91 2.83
N THR A 47 -7.50 -1.84 2.20
CA THR A 47 -8.90 -1.61 1.78
C THR A 47 -9.71 -1.15 2.98
N GLN A 48 -10.42 -0.03 2.85
CA GLN A 48 -11.21 0.53 3.94
C GLN A 48 -12.58 -0.16 4.08
N PRO A 49 -13.24 -0.07 5.25
CA PRO A 49 -14.55 -0.66 5.47
C PRO A 49 -15.57 -0.30 4.37
N GLY A 50 -16.41 -1.26 3.97
CA GLY A 50 -17.29 -1.11 2.80
C GLY A 50 -16.59 -1.28 1.44
N GLY A 51 -15.28 -1.58 1.45
CA GLY A 51 -14.52 -2.00 0.27
C GLY A 51 -13.89 -0.87 -0.54
N ARG A 52 -14.04 0.39 -0.11
CA ARG A 52 -13.44 1.58 -0.72
C ARG A 52 -13.09 2.61 0.38
N PRO A 53 -12.05 3.44 0.19
CA PRO A 53 -11.05 3.36 -0.88
C PRO A 53 -10.17 2.10 -0.82
N HIS A 54 -9.55 1.78 -1.95
CA HIS A 54 -8.60 0.68 -2.06
C HIS A 54 -7.29 0.95 -1.31
N ALA A 55 -6.54 -0.12 -1.05
CA ALA A 55 -5.26 -0.06 -0.36
C ALA A 55 -4.26 0.87 -1.05
N GLU A 56 -4.12 0.79 -2.39
CA GLU A 56 -3.21 1.63 -3.16
C GLU A 56 -3.56 3.12 -3.07
N VAL A 57 -4.85 3.47 -3.10
CA VAL A 57 -5.31 4.85 -2.96
C VAL A 57 -4.96 5.40 -1.58
N VAL A 58 -5.18 4.60 -0.53
CA VAL A 58 -4.84 4.99 0.85
C VAL A 58 -3.32 5.15 1.02
N ALA A 59 -2.53 4.19 0.53
CA ALA A 59 -1.08 4.21 0.68
C ALA A 59 -0.44 5.38 -0.11
N LEU A 60 -0.89 5.61 -1.34
CA LEU A 60 -0.40 6.70 -2.18
C LEU A 60 -0.83 8.06 -1.65
N GLY A 61 -2.08 8.19 -1.19
CA GLY A 61 -2.58 9.40 -0.55
C GLY A 61 -1.78 9.77 0.71
N GLN A 62 -1.49 8.79 1.57
CA GLN A 62 -0.61 9.00 2.72
C GLN A 62 0.80 9.42 2.31
N ALA A 63 1.40 8.76 1.31
CA ALA A 63 2.73 9.08 0.83
C ALA A 63 2.83 10.53 0.32
N ARG A 64 1.88 10.94 -0.52
CA ARG A 64 1.81 12.31 -1.05
C ARG A 64 1.59 13.34 0.06
N ALA A 65 0.71 13.06 1.01
CA ALA A 65 0.43 13.97 2.12
C ALA A 65 1.65 14.20 3.05
N LEU A 66 2.48 13.17 3.25
CA LEU A 66 3.62 13.24 4.17
C LEU A 66 4.92 13.70 3.50
N PHE A 67 5.10 13.39 2.21
CA PHE A 67 6.38 13.57 1.52
C PHE A 67 6.30 14.39 0.25
N GLY A 68 5.10 14.80 -0.17
CA GLY A 68 4.85 15.51 -1.43
C GLY A 68 4.77 14.58 -2.64
N ASP A 69 4.22 15.10 -3.74
CA ASP A 69 3.97 14.32 -4.95
C ASP A 69 5.23 13.79 -5.63
N GLN A 70 6.34 14.53 -5.54
CA GLN A 70 7.61 14.12 -6.13
C GLN A 70 8.24 12.91 -5.43
N ALA A 71 7.89 12.66 -4.16
CA ALA A 71 8.48 11.56 -3.41
C ALA A 71 8.04 10.18 -3.89
N VAL A 72 6.90 10.09 -4.59
CA VAL A 72 6.37 8.81 -5.10
C VAL A 72 6.85 8.49 -6.52
N GLU A 73 7.57 9.40 -7.17
CA GLU A 73 8.17 9.15 -8.49
C GLU A 73 9.35 8.16 -8.35
N GLY A 74 9.35 7.12 -9.19
CA GLY A 74 10.34 6.02 -9.10
C GLY A 74 10.19 5.14 -7.84
N ALA A 75 9.12 5.31 -7.05
CA ALA A 75 8.82 4.46 -5.91
C ALA A 75 8.31 3.08 -6.37
N THR A 76 8.45 2.08 -5.49
CA THR A 76 7.89 0.73 -5.67
C THR A 76 6.65 0.56 -4.81
N ALA A 77 5.58 0.01 -5.39
CA ALA A 77 4.38 -0.37 -4.68
C ALA A 77 4.37 -1.89 -4.42
N TYR A 78 4.26 -2.29 -3.16
CA TYR A 78 4.03 -3.67 -2.76
C TYR A 78 2.56 -3.83 -2.42
N VAL A 79 1.81 -4.52 -3.28
CA VAL A 79 0.36 -4.71 -3.17
C VAL A 79 0.02 -6.19 -3.12
N THR A 80 -0.87 -6.60 -2.21
CA THR A 80 -1.16 -8.03 -1.96
C THR A 80 -2.09 -8.66 -3.00
N LEU A 81 -2.63 -7.87 -3.92
CA LEU A 81 -3.49 -8.30 -5.03
C LEU A 81 -3.26 -7.36 -6.21
N GLU A 82 -3.43 -7.84 -7.43
CA GLU A 82 -3.33 -7.02 -8.64
C GLU A 82 -4.24 -5.77 -8.55
N PRO A 83 -3.73 -4.56 -8.83
CA PRO A 83 -4.55 -3.35 -8.86
C PRO A 83 -5.68 -3.44 -9.88
N CYS A 84 -6.83 -2.84 -9.56
CA CYS A 84 -7.98 -2.85 -10.46
C CYS A 84 -7.74 -2.02 -11.73
N SER A 85 -8.38 -2.40 -12.85
CA SER A 85 -8.25 -1.76 -14.16
C SER A 85 -9.59 -1.35 -14.80
N HIS A 86 -10.64 -1.17 -13.99
CA HIS A 86 -12.00 -0.87 -14.45
C HIS A 86 -12.41 0.57 -14.15
#